data_AF-A0A7S3VDA5-F1
#
_entry.id   AF-A0A7S3VDA5-F1
#
_cell.length_a   1.000
_cell.length_b   1.000
_cell.length_c   1.000
_cell.angle_alpha   90.00
_cell.angle_beta   90.00
_cell.angle_gamma   90.00
#
_symmetry.space_group_name_H-M   'P 1'
#
loop_
_entity.id
_entity.type
_entity.pdbx_description
1 polymer ?
#
loop_
_entity_poly.entity_id
_entity_poly.type
_entity_poly.pdbx_seq_one_letter_code
_entity_poly.pdbx_strand_id
1 'polypeptide(L)'
;TLTHIQNAKIAKRQLMVNSMSLVGPMVGVLMLGFTLSWQQLPFTLYPGMETFLICGTISYQLFFLALVLYKYSQGISHRDIWTYVDMVVVSLNAAADWYFFSKDIWGGNFDPEQLVYYSVLSFYMIFRFIDYAVNADRNPVEEMNKRKTGLVVFDKVKFVWVSRSASSIAQVYPDIANHWDRLVKAWGLKRARENCEINIYCTDPNMSSCQDLVDGLQLTSLYLEGAIKIGRPS
;
A
#
# COMPACT_ATOMS: atom_id res chain seq x y z
N THR A 1 9.70 -5.82 -27.52
CA THR A 1 8.29 -5.67 -27.96
C THR A 1 7.29 -6.19 -26.94
N LEU A 2 7.41 -7.43 -26.44
CA LEU A 2 6.50 -8.01 -25.43
C LEU A 2 6.39 -7.20 -24.12
N THR A 3 7.52 -6.68 -23.64
CA THR A 3 7.59 -5.83 -22.44
C THR A 3 6.85 -4.50 -22.61
N HIS A 4 6.91 -3.87 -23.79
CA HIS A 4 6.18 -2.63 -24.06
C HIS A 4 4.66 -2.83 -24.08
N ILE A 5 4.19 -3.98 -24.60
CA ILE A 5 2.78 -4.32 -24.64
C ILE A 5 2.23 -4.59 -23.22
N GLN A 6 2.99 -5.29 -22.37
CA GLN A 6 2.62 -5.49 -20.96
C GLN A 6 2.55 -4.17 -20.18
N ASN A 7 3.52 -3.28 -20.41
CA ASN A 7 3.57 -1.97 -19.78
C ASN A 7 2.39 -1.07 -20.16
N ALA A 8 2.01 -1.06 -21.44
CA ALA A 8 0.84 -0.32 -21.91
C ALA A 8 -0.47 -0.86 -21.28
N LYS A 9 -0.58 -2.19 -21.09
CA LYS A 9 -1.72 -2.80 -20.41
C LYS A 9 -1.80 -2.43 -18.93
N ILE A 10 -0.67 -2.38 -18.22
CA ILE A 10 -0.61 -1.98 -16.81
C ILE A 10 -0.96 -0.50 -16.64
N ALA A 11 -0.37 0.38 -17.47
CA ALA A 11 -0.65 1.80 -17.44
C ALA A 11 -2.13 2.11 -17.76
N LYS A 12 -2.71 1.44 -18.76
CA LYS A 12 -4.14 1.57 -19.10
C LYS A 12 -5.04 1.12 -17.94
N ARG A 13 -4.71 0.02 -17.26
CA ARG A 13 -5.45 -0.46 -16.09
C ARG A 13 -5.37 0.53 -14.93
N GLN A 14 -4.21 1.13 -14.68
CA GLN A 14 -4.06 2.12 -13.61
C GLN A 14 -4.81 3.42 -13.92
N LEU A 15 -4.72 3.91 -15.15
CA LEU A 15 -5.47 5.09 -15.57
C LEU A 15 -6.98 4.85 -15.38
N MET A 16 -7.47 3.66 -15.75
CA MET A 16 -8.85 3.30 -15.51
C MET A 16 -9.21 3.37 -14.02
N VAL A 17 -8.40 2.79 -13.14
CA VAL A 17 -8.65 2.81 -11.68
C VAL A 17 -8.62 4.22 -11.11
N ASN A 18 -7.63 5.02 -11.47
CA ASN A 18 -7.54 6.41 -10.99
C ASN A 18 -8.72 7.24 -11.48
N SER A 19 -9.15 7.06 -12.74
CA SER A 19 -10.36 7.67 -13.25
C SER A 19 -11.60 7.19 -12.50
N MET A 20 -11.70 5.90 -12.18
CA MET A 20 -12.80 5.36 -11.37
C MET A 20 -12.81 5.95 -9.96
N SER A 21 -11.65 6.05 -9.30
CA SER A 21 -11.52 6.63 -7.96
C SER A 21 -11.88 8.12 -7.91
N LEU A 22 -11.73 8.84 -9.02
CA LEU A 22 -12.11 10.26 -9.14
C LEU A 22 -13.58 10.48 -9.49
N VAL A 23 -14.13 9.65 -10.39
CA VAL A 23 -15.53 9.77 -10.85
C VAL A 23 -16.50 9.19 -9.82
N GLY A 24 -16.12 8.11 -9.13
CA GLY A 24 -16.95 7.43 -8.13
C GLY A 24 -17.51 8.35 -7.05
N PRO A 25 -16.69 9.16 -6.35
CA PRO A 25 -17.17 10.11 -5.35
C PRO A 25 -18.18 11.11 -5.91
N MET A 26 -17.96 11.61 -7.13
CA MET A 26 -18.87 12.58 -7.75
C MET A 26 -20.25 11.97 -8.00
N VAL A 27 -20.29 10.74 -8.53
CA VAL A 27 -21.53 10.00 -8.73
C VAL A 27 -22.21 9.71 -7.39
N GLY A 28 -21.45 9.30 -6.37
CA GLY A 28 -21.99 9.04 -5.04
C GLY A 28 -22.61 10.28 -4.38
N VAL A 29 -21.91 11.42 -4.45
CA VAL A 29 -22.42 12.71 -3.93
C VAL A 29 -23.67 13.15 -4.70
N LEU A 30 -23.69 12.98 -6.01
CA LEU A 30 -24.88 13.29 -6.83
C LEU A 30 -26.07 12.42 -6.44
N MET A 31 -25.90 11.10 -6.34
CA MET A 31 -27.00 10.19 -5.99
C MET A 31 -27.50 10.46 -4.58
N LEU A 32 -26.59 10.63 -3.61
CA LEU A 32 -26.97 10.99 -2.25
C LEU A 32 -27.69 12.33 -2.18
N GLY A 33 -27.20 13.34 -2.91
CA GLY A 33 -27.81 14.67 -2.97
C GLY A 33 -29.22 14.64 -3.59
N PHE A 34 -29.42 13.88 -4.67
CA PHE A 34 -30.75 13.70 -5.26
C PHE A 34 -31.69 12.96 -4.31
N THR A 35 -31.25 11.84 -3.71
CA THR A 35 -32.06 11.10 -2.74
C THR A 35 -32.48 11.98 -1.57
N LEU A 36 -31.56 12.74 -0.97
CA LEU A 36 -31.87 13.63 0.16
C LEU A 36 -32.78 14.79 -0.25
N SER A 37 -32.47 15.47 -1.35
CA SER A 37 -33.23 16.64 -1.80
C SER A 37 -34.65 16.28 -2.20
N TRP A 38 -34.84 15.18 -2.91
CA TRP A 38 -36.15 14.77 -3.42
C TRP A 38 -37.06 14.17 -2.33
N GLN A 39 -36.48 13.77 -1.20
CA GLN A 39 -37.24 13.36 0.00
C GLN A 39 -37.69 14.56 0.85
N GLN A 40 -36.90 15.63 0.89
CA GLN A 40 -37.15 16.77 1.79
C GLN A 40 -37.93 17.90 1.15
N LEU A 41 -37.93 17.99 -0.18
CA LEU A 41 -38.57 19.10 -0.89
C LEU A 41 -40.05 18.81 -1.19
N PRO A 42 -40.93 19.81 -1.05
CA PRO A 42 -42.37 19.62 -1.19
C PRO A 42 -42.80 19.66 -2.68
N PHE A 43 -42.36 18.69 -3.47
CA PHE A 43 -42.82 18.52 -4.86
C PHE A 43 -43.14 17.07 -5.17
N THR A 44 -44.03 16.85 -6.14
CA THR A 44 -44.37 15.51 -6.63
C THR A 44 -43.29 15.01 -7.58
N LEU A 45 -42.71 13.85 -7.28
CA LEU A 45 -41.69 13.25 -8.12
C LEU A 45 -42.26 12.80 -9.47
N TYR A 46 -41.54 13.12 -10.55
CA TYR A 46 -41.88 12.61 -11.87
C TYR A 46 -41.40 11.16 -12.01
N PRO A 47 -42.13 10.28 -12.73
CA PRO A 47 -41.74 8.87 -12.89
C PRO A 47 -40.30 8.65 -13.42
N GLY A 48 -39.80 9.57 -14.26
CA GLY A 48 -38.44 9.51 -14.78
C GLY A 48 -37.36 9.79 -13.72
N MET A 49 -37.68 10.52 -12.66
CA MET A 49 -36.75 10.85 -11.57
C MET A 49 -36.46 9.62 -10.73
N GLU A 50 -37.50 8.87 -10.38
CA GLU A 50 -37.36 7.62 -9.65
C GLU A 50 -36.50 6.61 -10.42
N THR A 51 -36.81 6.39 -11.69
CA THR A 51 -36.02 5.50 -12.57
C THR A 51 -34.55 5.94 -12.62
N PHE A 52 -34.31 7.26 -12.69
CA PHE A 52 -32.95 7.82 -12.69
C PHE A 52 -32.20 7.50 -11.39
N LEU A 53 -32.85 7.64 -10.22
CA LEU A 53 -32.24 7.32 -8.92
C LEU A 53 -31.91 5.84 -8.80
N ILE A 54 -32.81 4.96 -9.24
CA ILE A 54 -32.61 3.52 -9.22
C ILE A 54 -31.40 3.14 -10.09
N CYS A 55 -31.41 3.55 -11.36
CA CYS A 55 -30.32 3.26 -12.29
C CYS A 55 -28.99 3.87 -11.83
N GLY A 56 -29.02 5.08 -11.30
CA GLY A 56 -27.84 5.78 -10.81
C GLY A 56 -27.24 5.13 -9.57
N THR A 57 -28.07 4.72 -8.61
CA THR A 57 -27.62 4.03 -7.38
C THR A 57 -27.03 2.65 -7.70
N ILE A 58 -27.69 1.86 -8.57
CA ILE A 58 -27.15 0.56 -9.01
C ILE A 58 -25.81 0.76 -9.73
N SER A 59 -25.73 1.74 -10.63
CA SER A 59 -24.49 2.04 -11.36
C SER A 59 -23.36 2.43 -10.41
N TYR A 60 -23.65 3.26 -9.41
CA TYR A 60 -22.71 3.68 -8.38
C TYR A 60 -22.18 2.50 -7.57
N GLN A 61 -23.07 1.62 -7.11
CA GLN A 61 -22.69 0.42 -6.35
C GLN A 61 -21.88 -0.57 -7.18
N LEU A 62 -22.25 -0.80 -8.45
CA LEU A 62 -21.47 -1.63 -9.36
C LEU A 62 -20.07 -1.06 -9.58
N PHE A 63 -19.95 0.26 -9.65
CA PHE A 63 -18.67 0.94 -9.76
C PHE A 63 -17.80 0.73 -8.53
N PHE A 64 -18.40 0.80 -7.34
CA PHE A 64 -17.70 0.53 -6.09
C PHE A 64 -17.28 -0.94 -5.97
N LEU A 65 -18.17 -1.88 -6.31
CA LEU A 65 -17.86 -3.30 -6.34
C LEU A 65 -16.69 -3.60 -7.30
N ALA A 66 -16.69 -2.99 -8.49
CA ALA A 66 -15.59 -3.16 -9.45
C ALA A 66 -14.25 -2.67 -8.88
N LEU A 67 -14.24 -1.57 -8.13
CA LEU A 67 -13.04 -1.08 -7.42
C LEU A 67 -12.56 -2.07 -6.35
N VAL A 68 -13.48 -2.60 -5.55
CA VAL A 68 -13.18 -3.57 -4.47
C VAL A 68 -12.62 -4.87 -5.04
N LEU A 69 -13.28 -5.43 -6.07
CA LEU A 69 -12.81 -6.64 -6.76
C LEU A 69 -11.46 -6.42 -7.43
N TYR A 70 -11.23 -5.24 -8.01
CA TYR A 70 -9.95 -4.90 -8.58
C TYR A 70 -8.84 -4.92 -7.53
N LYS A 71 -9.06 -4.30 -6.36
CA LYS A 71 -8.10 -4.31 -5.25
C LYS A 71 -7.84 -5.73 -4.73
N TYR A 72 -8.89 -6.53 -4.61
CA TYR A 72 -8.78 -7.94 -4.24
C TYR A 72 -7.91 -8.71 -5.25
N SER A 73 -8.12 -8.52 -6.55
CA SER A 73 -7.38 -9.20 -7.62
C SER A 73 -5.88 -8.83 -7.69
N GLN A 74 -5.51 -7.65 -7.21
CA GLN A 74 -4.12 -7.16 -7.22
C GLN A 74 -3.24 -7.85 -6.15
N GLY A 75 -3.78 -8.74 -5.32
CA GLY A 75 -3.03 -9.47 -4.29
C GLY A 75 -2.51 -8.59 -3.14
N ILE A 76 -2.75 -7.27 -3.20
CA ILE A 76 -2.42 -6.30 -2.16
C ILE A 76 -3.19 -6.60 -0.86
N SER A 77 -4.33 -7.31 -0.96
CA SER A 77 -5.35 -7.38 0.08
C SER A 77 -5.62 -8.73 0.71
N HIS A 78 -4.78 -9.76 0.55
CA HIS A 78 -4.97 -10.97 1.38
C HIS A 78 -4.75 -10.71 2.89
N ARG A 79 -4.30 -9.51 3.29
CA ARG A 79 -4.07 -9.11 4.69
C ARG A 79 -4.76 -7.81 5.12
N ASP A 80 -5.47 -7.13 4.22
CA ASP A 80 -6.06 -5.83 4.53
C ASP A 80 -7.53 -6.00 4.97
N ILE A 81 -7.79 -5.78 6.27
CA ILE A 81 -9.11 -5.90 6.87
C ILE A 81 -10.15 -5.02 6.17
N TRP A 82 -9.73 -3.89 5.62
CA TRP A 82 -10.60 -2.93 4.93
C TRP A 82 -11.26 -3.51 3.68
N THR A 83 -10.59 -4.40 2.96
CA THR A 83 -11.18 -5.03 1.77
C THR A 83 -12.31 -5.99 2.13
N TYR A 84 -12.23 -6.63 3.30
CA TYR A 84 -13.34 -7.44 3.82
C TYR A 84 -14.52 -6.56 4.26
N VAL A 85 -14.24 -5.43 4.92
CA VAL A 85 -15.28 -4.45 5.28
C VAL A 85 -15.95 -3.90 4.02
N ASP A 86 -15.17 -3.55 2.99
CA ASP A 86 -15.69 -3.07 1.71
C ASP A 86 -16.63 -4.10 1.05
N MET A 87 -16.29 -5.39 1.07
CA MET A 87 -17.16 -6.47 0.56
C MET A 87 -18.44 -6.64 1.38
N VAL A 88 -18.37 -6.53 2.70
CA VAL A 88 -19.55 -6.56 3.58
C VAL A 88 -20.47 -5.38 3.28
N VAL A 89 -19.92 -4.18 3.13
CA VAL A 89 -20.69 -2.97 2.81
C VAL A 89 -21.37 -3.08 1.45
N VAL A 90 -20.70 -3.61 0.42
CA VAL A 90 -21.34 -3.88 -0.88
C VAL A 90 -22.50 -4.86 -0.73
N SER A 91 -22.32 -5.93 0.05
CA SER A 91 -23.37 -6.93 0.28
C SER A 91 -24.57 -6.34 1.02
N LEU A 92 -24.32 -5.51 2.04
CA LEU A 92 -25.35 -4.81 2.80
C LEU A 92 -26.10 -3.79 1.93
N ASN A 93 -25.41 -3.05 1.06
CA ASN A 93 -26.04 -2.14 0.10
C ASN A 93 -26.96 -2.90 -0.86
N ALA A 94 -26.47 -3.99 -1.46
CA ALA A 94 -27.27 -4.77 -2.39
C ALA A 94 -28.54 -5.34 -1.73
N ALA A 95 -28.43 -5.80 -0.47
CA ALA A 95 -29.58 -6.26 0.30
C ALA A 95 -30.55 -5.12 0.64
N ALA A 96 -30.04 -3.94 0.96
CA ALA A 96 -30.85 -2.76 1.26
C ALA A 96 -31.59 -2.26 0.02
N ASP A 97 -30.90 -2.14 -1.12
CA ASP A 97 -31.50 -1.79 -2.40
C ASP A 97 -32.58 -2.77 -2.80
N TRP A 98 -32.31 -4.08 -2.68
CA TRP A 98 -33.33 -5.10 -2.92
C TRP A 98 -34.58 -4.89 -2.06
N TYR A 99 -34.39 -4.61 -0.76
CA TYR A 99 -35.49 -4.30 0.14
C TYR A 99 -36.25 -3.04 -0.29
N PHE A 100 -35.55 -1.95 -0.58
CA PHE A 100 -36.15 -0.68 -1.00
C PHE A 100 -36.90 -0.79 -2.33
N PHE A 101 -36.37 -1.54 -3.31
CA PHE A 101 -37.07 -1.82 -4.57
C PHE A 101 -38.30 -2.70 -4.36
N SER A 102 -38.21 -3.72 -3.51
CA SER A 102 -39.34 -4.61 -3.25
C SER A 102 -40.53 -3.92 -2.57
N LYS A 103 -40.26 -2.80 -1.91
CA LYS A 103 -41.22 -1.98 -1.17
C LYS A 103 -41.60 -0.70 -1.90
N ASP A 104 -41.07 -0.47 -3.10
CA ASP A 104 -41.37 0.71 -3.93
C ASP A 104 -41.14 2.04 -3.20
N ILE A 105 -40.06 2.09 -2.41
CA ILE A 105 -39.74 3.23 -1.53
C ILE A 105 -38.88 4.28 -2.26
N TRP A 106 -38.18 3.84 -3.31
CA TRP A 106 -37.50 4.72 -4.23
C TRP A 106 -38.55 5.62 -4.88
N GLY A 107 -38.49 6.94 -4.64
CA GLY A 107 -39.55 7.86 -5.09
C GLY A 107 -40.17 8.75 -4.02
N GLY A 108 -39.50 8.99 -2.88
CA GLY A 108 -39.96 9.99 -1.90
C GLY A 108 -40.57 9.44 -0.61
N ASN A 109 -40.57 8.11 -0.43
CA ASN A 109 -41.25 7.46 0.69
C ASN A 109 -40.31 6.87 1.75
N PHE A 110 -39.05 7.33 1.83
CA PHE A 110 -38.11 6.74 2.77
C PHE A 110 -38.48 7.14 4.20
N ASP A 111 -38.58 6.14 5.08
CA ASP A 111 -38.64 6.42 6.52
C ASP A 111 -37.31 7.08 6.95
N PRO A 112 -37.31 7.94 7.98
CA PRO A 112 -36.09 8.61 8.45
C PRO A 112 -34.95 7.63 8.76
N GLU A 113 -35.24 6.47 9.33
CA GLU A 113 -34.26 5.43 9.64
C GLU A 113 -33.64 4.83 8.37
N GLN A 114 -34.46 4.59 7.34
CA GLN A 114 -34.01 4.05 6.06
C GLN A 114 -33.13 5.07 5.32
N LEU A 115 -33.51 6.36 5.39
CA LEU A 115 -32.74 7.44 4.79
C LEU A 115 -31.38 7.61 5.47
N VAL A 116 -31.34 7.52 6.81
CA VAL A 116 -30.07 7.53 7.56
C VAL A 116 -29.21 6.34 7.19
N TYR A 117 -29.79 5.13 7.13
CA TYR A 117 -29.06 3.92 6.77
C TYR A 117 -28.45 4.02 5.35
N TYR A 118 -29.24 4.44 4.36
CA TYR A 118 -28.76 4.69 2.99
C TYR A 118 -27.64 5.75 2.97
N SER A 119 -27.79 6.83 3.74
CA SER A 119 -26.82 7.91 3.81
C SER A 119 -25.49 7.42 4.38
N VAL A 120 -25.51 6.64 5.46
CA VAL A 120 -24.29 6.09 6.08
C VAL A 120 -23.54 5.19 5.10
N LEU A 121 -24.25 4.30 4.41
CA LEU A 121 -23.64 3.40 3.42
C LEU A 121 -23.07 4.18 2.22
N SER A 122 -23.80 5.18 1.73
CA SER A 122 -23.35 6.03 0.63
C SER A 122 -22.13 6.87 1.02
N PHE A 123 -22.14 7.49 2.20
CA PHE A 123 -20.99 8.22 2.73
C PHE A 123 -19.77 7.33 2.88
N TYR A 124 -19.93 6.12 3.42
CA TYR A 124 -18.85 5.16 3.51
C TYR A 124 -18.20 4.94 2.14
N MET A 125 -19.01 4.60 1.12
CA MET A 125 -18.50 4.35 -0.23
C MET A 125 -17.80 5.60 -0.81
N ILE A 126 -18.36 6.80 -0.62
CA ILE A 126 -17.75 8.07 -1.06
C ILE A 126 -16.37 8.25 -0.42
N PHE A 127 -16.27 8.11 0.91
CA PHE A 127 -15.01 8.25 1.62
C PHE A 127 -13.99 7.21 1.18
N ARG A 128 -14.41 5.96 0.96
CA ARG A 128 -13.52 4.92 0.45
C ARG A 128 -13.01 5.26 -0.94
N PHE A 129 -13.85 5.73 -1.85
CA PHE A 129 -13.37 6.19 -3.16
C PHE A 129 -12.35 7.33 -3.05
N ILE A 130 -12.59 8.32 -2.17
CA ILE A 130 -11.66 9.43 -1.92
C ILE A 130 -10.34 8.91 -1.34
N ASP A 131 -10.41 8.02 -0.36
CA ASP A 131 -9.25 7.34 0.23
C ASP A 131 -8.43 6.64 -0.86
N TYR A 132 -9.08 5.94 -1.78
CA TYR A 132 -8.41 5.32 -2.92
C TYR A 132 -7.82 6.32 -3.93
N ALA A 133 -8.44 7.50 -4.09
CA ALA A 133 -7.93 8.54 -4.97
C ALA A 133 -6.71 9.26 -4.37
N VAL A 134 -6.71 9.50 -3.07
CA VAL A 134 -5.66 10.23 -2.33
C VAL A 134 -4.50 9.31 -1.98
N ASN A 135 -4.78 8.14 -1.43
CA ASN A 135 -3.78 7.13 -1.05
C ASN A 135 -3.48 6.17 -2.20
N ALA A 136 -3.45 6.69 -3.43
CA ALA A 136 -2.93 5.98 -4.59
C ALA A 136 -1.39 5.87 -4.49
N ASP A 137 -0.89 5.26 -3.40
CA ASP A 137 0.53 5.07 -3.06
C ASP A 137 1.29 4.22 -4.08
N ARG A 138 0.59 3.65 -5.08
CA ARG A 138 1.21 2.94 -6.19
C ARG A 138 1.37 3.86 -7.39
N ASN A 139 2.60 4.32 -7.58
CA ASN A 139 3.09 4.77 -8.88
C ASN A 139 3.66 3.56 -9.65
N PRO A 140 2.88 2.87 -10.50
CA PRO A 140 3.37 1.70 -11.23
C PRO A 140 4.45 2.07 -12.25
N VAL A 141 4.57 3.35 -12.65
CA VAL A 141 5.68 3.83 -13.48
C VAL A 141 6.98 3.82 -12.67
N GLU A 142 6.92 4.16 -11.38
CA GLU A 142 8.04 4.06 -10.47
C GLU A 142 8.40 2.59 -10.17
N GLU A 143 7.41 1.74 -9.85
CA GLU A 143 7.64 0.29 -9.66
C GLU A 143 8.15 -0.39 -10.95
N MET A 144 7.64 -0.02 -12.11
CA MET A 144 8.11 -0.57 -13.39
C MET A 144 9.46 -0.01 -13.79
N ASN A 145 9.77 1.26 -13.50
CA ASN A 145 11.12 1.79 -13.69
C ASN A 145 12.10 1.01 -12.80
N LYS A 146 11.76 0.77 -11.52
CA LYS A 146 12.50 -0.10 -10.59
C LYS A 146 12.67 -1.54 -11.12
N ARG A 147 11.68 -2.10 -11.82
CA ARG A 147 11.75 -3.45 -12.42
C ARG A 147 12.48 -3.51 -13.78
N LYS A 148 12.40 -2.46 -14.60
CA LYS A 148 12.99 -2.40 -15.95
C LYS A 148 14.48 -2.14 -15.95
N THR A 149 14.97 -1.34 -15.01
CA THR A 149 16.39 -0.99 -14.94
C THR A 149 17.24 -2.12 -14.37
N GLY A 150 16.64 -3.16 -13.76
CA GLY A 150 17.38 -4.20 -13.02
C GLY A 150 18.09 -3.68 -11.77
N LEU A 151 18.21 -2.36 -11.62
CA LEU A 151 18.52 -1.65 -10.41
C LEU A 151 17.32 -1.77 -9.48
N VAL A 152 17.29 -2.87 -8.73
CA VAL A 152 16.96 -2.77 -7.31
C VAL A 152 17.80 -1.61 -6.82
N VAL A 153 17.19 -0.44 -6.62
CA VAL A 153 17.81 0.59 -5.81
C VAL A 153 17.87 -0.04 -4.44
N PHE A 154 18.97 -0.74 -4.16
CA PHE A 154 19.35 -1.02 -2.80
C PHE A 154 19.55 0.36 -2.20
N ASP A 155 18.54 0.85 -1.48
CA ASP A 155 18.65 2.10 -0.71
C ASP A 155 19.93 2.07 0.14
N LYS A 156 20.41 0.87 0.46
CA LYS A 156 21.70 0.60 1.09
C LYS A 156 22.21 -0.79 0.72
N VAL A 157 23.48 -0.91 0.32
CA VAL A 157 24.17 -2.20 0.18
C VAL A 157 24.46 -2.73 1.58
N LYS A 158 23.79 -3.79 1.99
CA LYS A 158 24.01 -4.42 3.31
C LYS A 158 24.91 -5.64 3.17
N PHE A 159 26.11 -5.55 3.69
CA PHE A 159 26.98 -6.69 3.93
C PHE A 159 26.71 -7.23 5.34
N VAL A 160 26.16 -8.44 5.43
CA VAL A 160 25.95 -9.13 6.71
C VAL A 160 26.75 -10.41 6.71
N TRP A 161 27.72 -10.51 7.62
CA TRP A 161 28.50 -11.72 7.82
C TRP A 161 28.27 -12.27 9.22
N VAL A 162 27.87 -13.53 9.32
CA VAL A 162 27.74 -14.24 10.59
C VAL A 162 28.76 -15.36 10.62
N SER A 163 29.61 -15.38 11.64
CA SER A 163 30.60 -16.45 11.86
C SER A 163 30.50 -17.00 13.28
N ARG A 164 30.73 -18.31 13.42
CA ARG A 164 30.83 -19.02 14.70
C ARG A 164 32.28 -19.13 15.21
N SER A 165 33.22 -18.48 14.53
CA SER A 165 34.64 -18.52 14.85
C SER A 165 35.22 -17.12 14.85
N ALA A 166 35.70 -16.67 16.01
CA ALA A 166 36.35 -15.38 16.17
C ALA A 166 37.67 -15.32 15.37
N SER A 167 38.43 -16.42 15.31
CA SER A 167 39.67 -16.48 14.53
C SER A 167 39.43 -16.34 13.03
N SER A 168 38.34 -16.89 12.50
CA SER A 168 37.95 -16.68 11.10
C SER A 168 37.61 -15.22 10.80
N ILE A 169 36.96 -14.53 11.73
CA ILE A 169 36.71 -13.08 11.59
C ILE A 169 38.04 -12.33 11.62
N ALA A 170 38.92 -12.63 12.59
CA ALA A 170 40.23 -11.96 12.71
C ALA A 170 41.09 -12.07 11.45
N GLN A 171 41.02 -13.20 10.72
CA GLN A 171 41.78 -13.41 9.50
C GLN A 171 41.27 -12.59 8.31
N VAL A 172 39.95 -12.47 8.15
CA VAL A 172 39.34 -11.82 6.96
C VAL A 172 39.03 -10.34 7.22
N TYR A 173 38.90 -9.95 8.49
CA TYR A 173 38.58 -8.57 8.88
C TYR A 173 39.53 -7.52 8.30
N PRO A 174 40.86 -7.70 8.29
CA PRO A 174 41.78 -6.71 7.72
C PRO A 174 41.48 -6.40 6.25
N ASP A 175 41.07 -7.41 5.47
CA ASP A 175 40.68 -7.22 4.08
C ASP A 175 39.39 -6.41 3.97
N ILE A 176 38.38 -6.70 4.80
CA ILE A 176 37.12 -5.96 4.83
C ILE A 176 37.37 -4.49 5.22
N ALA A 177 38.18 -4.24 6.24
CA ALA A 177 38.55 -2.90 6.68
C ALA A 177 39.28 -2.12 5.57
N ASN A 178 40.22 -2.75 4.86
CA ASN A 178 40.92 -2.13 3.73
C ASN A 178 39.96 -1.76 2.59
N HIS A 179 38.98 -2.62 2.28
CA HIS A 179 37.96 -2.29 1.28
C HIS A 179 37.02 -1.16 1.74
N TRP A 180 36.67 -1.13 3.02
CA TRP A 180 35.89 -0.03 3.60
C TRP A 180 36.63 1.30 3.50
N ASP A 181 37.90 1.34 3.91
CA ASP A 181 38.70 2.56 3.87
C ASP A 181 38.87 3.08 2.43
N ARG A 182 39.02 2.19 1.44
CA ARG A 182 39.04 2.56 0.02
C ARG A 182 37.70 3.15 -0.44
N LEU A 183 36.59 2.57 0.00
CA LEU A 183 35.25 3.06 -0.32
C LEU A 183 34.98 4.42 0.31
N VAL A 184 35.36 4.60 1.59
CA VAL A 184 35.30 5.88 2.30
C VAL A 184 36.17 6.94 1.62
N LYS A 185 37.38 6.58 1.17
CA LYS A 185 38.26 7.49 0.43
C LYS A 185 37.66 7.94 -0.90
N ALA A 186 36.93 7.07 -1.60
CA ALA A 186 36.33 7.37 -2.89
C ALA A 186 35.02 8.19 -2.78
N TRP A 187 34.15 7.84 -1.83
CA TRP A 187 32.80 8.41 -1.73
C TRP A 187 32.66 9.47 -0.64
N GLY A 188 33.60 9.54 0.30
CA GLY A 188 33.48 10.27 1.55
C GLY A 188 32.65 9.50 2.58
N LEU A 189 33.03 9.60 3.85
CA LEU A 189 32.46 8.83 4.96
C LEU A 189 30.93 8.92 5.03
N LYS A 190 30.38 10.13 4.85
CA LYS A 190 28.93 10.36 4.91
C LYS A 190 28.16 9.58 3.84
N ARG A 191 28.60 9.65 2.58
CA ARG A 191 27.94 8.94 1.46
C ARG A 191 28.18 7.44 1.53
N ALA A 192 29.35 7.01 1.98
CA ALA A 192 29.63 5.60 2.24
C ALA A 192 28.63 5.00 3.25
N ARG A 193 28.34 5.73 4.33
CA ARG A 193 27.38 5.30 5.37
C ARG A 193 25.93 5.32 4.91
N GLU A 194 25.56 6.29 4.08
CA GLU A 194 24.21 6.37 3.51
C GLU A 194 23.95 5.18 2.57
N ASN A 195 24.94 4.78 1.79
CA ASN A 195 24.76 3.79 0.72
C ASN A 195 25.27 2.38 1.07
N CYS A 196 26.00 2.18 2.17
CA CYS A 196 26.56 0.89 2.56
C CYS A 196 26.44 0.64 4.08
N GLU A 197 26.11 -0.60 4.46
CA GLU A 197 26.05 -1.08 5.85
C GLU A 197 26.85 -2.37 5.98
N ILE A 198 27.80 -2.41 6.90
CA ILE A 198 28.54 -3.63 7.23
C ILE A 198 28.13 -4.05 8.64
N ASN A 199 27.61 -5.27 8.79
CA ASN A 199 27.34 -5.91 10.07
C ASN A 199 28.05 -7.27 10.12
N ILE A 200 28.97 -7.43 11.06
CA ILE A 200 29.72 -8.67 11.31
C ILE A 200 29.31 -9.20 12.68
N TYR A 201 28.69 -10.37 12.70
CA TYR A 201 28.21 -11.04 13.90
C TYR A 201 29.15 -12.17 14.30
N CYS A 202 29.74 -12.07 15.50
CA CYS A 202 30.51 -13.14 16.10
C CYS A 202 29.62 -13.96 17.05
N THR A 203 29.43 -15.23 16.75
CA THR A 203 28.63 -16.19 17.52
C THR A 203 29.49 -17.33 18.10
N ASP A 204 30.79 -17.05 18.30
CA ASP A 204 31.73 -18.01 18.87
C ASP A 204 31.32 -18.33 20.32
N PRO A 205 31.20 -19.61 20.71
CA PRO A 205 30.88 -19.98 22.08
C PRO A 205 31.99 -19.62 23.08
N ASN A 206 33.23 -19.42 22.61
CA ASN A 206 34.33 -19.04 23.48
C ASN A 206 34.42 -17.52 23.66
N MET A 207 33.99 -17.05 24.83
CA MET A 207 34.00 -15.63 25.18
C MET A 207 35.41 -15.04 25.26
N SER A 208 36.45 -15.84 25.57
CA SER A 208 37.83 -15.33 25.58
C SER A 208 38.27 -14.96 24.17
N SER A 209 37.99 -15.82 23.18
CA SER A 209 38.30 -15.58 21.77
C SER A 209 37.52 -14.39 21.20
N CYS A 210 36.28 -14.17 21.65
CA CYS A 210 35.50 -12.98 21.31
C CYS A 210 36.14 -11.70 21.88
N GLN A 211 36.66 -11.76 23.11
CA GLN A 211 37.32 -10.61 23.74
C GLN A 211 38.64 -10.29 23.04
N ASP A 212 39.46 -11.30 22.74
CA ASP A 212 40.72 -11.12 21.99
C ASP A 212 40.48 -10.48 20.62
N LEU A 213 39.38 -10.87 19.95
CA LEU A 213 38.94 -10.26 18.69
C LEU A 213 38.56 -8.78 18.87
N VAL A 214 37.80 -8.45 19.91
CA VAL A 214 37.43 -7.06 20.19
C VAL A 214 38.65 -6.21 20.51
N ASP A 215 39.53 -6.70 21.37
CA ASP A 215 40.73 -5.99 21.80
C ASP A 215 41.68 -5.74 20.62
N GLY A 216 41.76 -6.69 19.67
CA GLY A 216 42.52 -6.53 18.44
C GLY A 216 41.91 -5.54 17.43
N LEU A 217 40.59 -5.32 17.47
CA LEU A 217 39.86 -4.53 16.47
C LEU A 217 39.39 -3.17 16.97
N GLN A 218 39.48 -2.89 18.27
CA GLN A 218 38.95 -1.69 18.91
C GLN A 218 39.41 -0.35 18.30
N LEU A 219 40.59 -0.31 17.68
CA LEU A 219 41.17 0.90 17.08
C LEU A 219 40.84 1.07 15.60
N THR A 220 40.11 0.14 14.99
CA THR A 220 39.83 0.16 13.55
C THR A 220 38.61 1.02 13.23
N SER A 221 38.65 1.71 12.09
CA SER A 221 37.58 2.61 11.61
C SER A 221 36.21 1.91 11.62
N LEU A 222 36.18 0.69 11.10
CA LEU A 222 34.97 -0.10 10.95
C LEU A 222 34.42 -0.63 12.30
N TYR A 223 35.28 -0.90 13.29
CA TYR A 223 34.82 -1.23 14.65
C TYR A 223 34.23 -0.01 15.36
N LEU A 224 34.89 1.16 15.28
CA LEU A 224 34.39 2.42 15.86
C LEU A 224 33.03 2.84 15.29
N GLU A 225 32.74 2.44 14.05
CA GLU A 225 31.44 2.65 13.41
C GLU A 225 30.33 1.67 13.88
N GLY A 226 30.66 0.68 14.70
CA GLY A 226 29.71 -0.28 15.27
C GLY A 226 29.38 -1.46 14.33
N ALA A 227 30.25 -1.76 13.37
CA ALA A 227 30.02 -2.85 12.42
C ALA A 227 30.13 -4.25 13.06
N ILE A 228 30.92 -4.40 14.13
CA ILE A 228 31.09 -5.69 14.83
C ILE A 228 30.09 -5.80 15.98
N LYS A 229 29.36 -6.92 16.02
CA LYS A 229 28.38 -7.25 17.05
C LYS A 229 28.67 -8.66 17.59
N ILE A 230 28.73 -8.80 18.91
CA ILE A 230 28.81 -10.12 19.56
C ILE A 230 27.39 -10.64 19.75
N GLY A 231 27.15 -11.88 19.36
CA GLY A 231 25.85 -12.54 19.44
C GLY A 231 25.17 -12.69 18.09
N ARG A 232 23.91 -13.14 18.13
CA ARG A 232 23.11 -13.38 16.92
C ARG A 232 22.50 -12.07 16.41
N PRO A 233 22.21 -11.97 15.10
CA PRO A 233 21.35 -10.90 14.59
C PRO A 233 20.01 -10.92 15.32
N SER A 234 19.62 -9.78 15.89
CA SER A 234 18.31 -9.54 16.49
C SER A 234 17.25 -9.28 15.43
#